data_AF-A0A1S0TEL8-F1
#
_entry.id   AF-A0A1S0TEL8-F1
#
_cell.length_a   1.000
_cell.length_b   1.000
_cell.length_c   1.000
_cell.angle_alpha   90.00
_cell.angle_beta   90.00
_cell.angle_gamma   90.00
#
_symmetry.space_group_name_H-M   'P 1'
#
loop_
_entity.id
_entity.type
_entity.pdbx_description
1 polymer ?
#
loop_
_entity_poly.entity_id
_entity_poly.type
_entity_poly.pdbx_seq_one_letter_code
_entity_poly.pdbx_strand_id
1 'polypeptide(L)'
;LSTGAGNLGVLIPKIASLLRRSATIKNPSVRLRNLFRDFWFCCTVLGFNVAQIGLWPEEWFDAACEIACKSPILIPQESLRAELVANATIKSGNVLSV
;
A
#
# COMPACT_ATOMS: atom_id res chain seq x y z
N LEU A 1 3.55 -18.20 8.08
CA LEU A 1 3.92 -16.95 7.40
C LEU A 1 2.77 -16.57 6.48
N SER A 2 1.95 -15.63 6.95
CA SER A 2 0.60 -15.33 6.44
C SER A 2 0.55 -15.12 4.93
N THR A 3 -0.32 -15.87 4.26
CA THR A 3 -0.54 -15.89 2.81
C THR A 3 -0.85 -14.50 2.23
N GLY A 4 -1.35 -13.57 3.05
CA GLY A 4 -1.68 -12.20 2.63
C GLY A 4 -0.45 -11.30 2.40
N ALA A 5 0.52 -11.32 3.32
CA ALA A 5 1.69 -10.44 3.25
C ALA A 5 2.64 -10.83 2.10
N GLY A 6 2.92 -12.13 1.95
CA GLY A 6 3.77 -12.63 0.87
C GLY A 6 3.20 -12.35 -0.52
N ASN A 7 1.89 -12.55 -0.71
CA ASN A 7 1.23 -12.29 -1.98
C ASN A 7 1.26 -10.81 -2.35
N LEU A 8 0.98 -9.91 -1.39
CA LEU A 8 1.03 -8.47 -1.65
C LEU A 8 2.46 -8.01 -1.92
N GLY A 9 3.44 -8.48 -1.13
CA GLY A 9 4.85 -8.14 -1.32
C GLY A 9 5.36 -8.43 -2.73
N VAL A 10 5.04 -9.61 -3.28
CA VAL A 10 5.41 -10.00 -4.65
C VAL A 10 4.72 -9.14 -5.72
N LEU A 11 3.58 -8.52 -5.42
CA LEU A 11 2.88 -7.62 -6.33
C LEU A 11 3.46 -6.21 -6.35
N ILE A 12 4.08 -5.74 -5.25
CA ILE A 12 4.60 -4.37 -5.14
C ILE A 12 5.57 -4.05 -6.30
N PRO A 13 6.63 -4.85 -6.58
CA PRO A 13 7.53 -4.58 -7.72
C PRO A 13 6.83 -4.57 -9.08
N LYS A 14 5.78 -5.37 -9.26
CA LYS A 14 5.02 -5.43 -10.52
C LYS A 14 4.19 -4.17 -10.72
N ILE A 15 3.53 -3.68 -9.65
CA ILE A 15 2.79 -2.42 -9.67
C ILE A 15 3.76 -1.25 -9.94
N ALA A 16 4.91 -1.22 -9.27
CA ALA A 16 5.94 -0.22 -9.50
C ALA A 16 6.38 -0.19 -10.98
N SER A 17 6.63 -1.37 -11.57
CA SER A 17 6.98 -1.49 -12.99
C SER A 17 5.92 -0.91 -13.93
N LEU A 18 4.63 -1.11 -13.63
CA LEU A 18 3.53 -0.54 -14.41
C LEU A 18 3.45 0.98 -14.27
N LEU A 19 3.70 1.52 -13.06
CA LEU A 19 3.62 2.95 -12.78
C LEU A 19 4.88 3.73 -13.18
N ARG A 20 6.02 3.06 -13.36
CA ARG A 20 7.30 3.69 -13.74
C ARG A 20 7.17 4.67 -14.91
N ARG A 21 6.47 4.21 -15.96
CA ARG A 21 6.25 4.95 -17.21
C ARG A 21 5.02 5.87 -17.18
N SER A 22 4.21 5.82 -16.12
CA SER A 22 3.03 6.67 -16.01
C SER A 22 3.40 8.07 -15.50
N ALA A 23 2.60 9.05 -15.87
CA ALA A 23 2.58 10.32 -15.16
C ALA A 23 2.08 10.10 -13.73
N THR A 24 2.44 11.00 -12.81
CA THR A 24 1.85 11.04 -11.47
C THR A 24 0.34 11.21 -11.58
N ILE A 25 -0.41 10.41 -10.83
CA ILE A 25 -1.86 10.34 -10.90
C ILE A 25 -2.45 11.60 -10.27
N LYS A 26 -3.02 12.48 -11.11
CA LYS A 26 -3.76 13.67 -10.70
C LYS A 26 -5.26 13.43 -10.89
N ASN A 27 -6.08 13.85 -9.94
CA ASN A 27 -7.54 13.70 -9.97
C ASN A 27 -8.03 12.26 -10.21
N PRO A 28 -7.65 11.29 -9.34
CA PRO A 28 -8.11 9.91 -9.49
C PRO A 28 -9.63 9.82 -9.33
N SER A 29 -10.24 8.87 -10.04
CA SER A 29 -11.62 8.46 -9.76
C SER A 29 -11.75 7.97 -8.30
N VAL A 30 -12.96 8.01 -7.74
CA VAL A 30 -13.22 7.57 -6.36
C VAL A 30 -12.70 6.14 -6.13
N ARG A 31 -12.96 5.23 -7.10
CA ARG A 31 -12.51 3.84 -7.04
C ARG A 31 -10.98 3.72 -7.00
N LEU A 32 -10.28 4.46 -7.86
CA LEU A 32 -8.82 4.42 -7.91
C LEU A 32 -8.19 5.00 -6.64
N ARG A 33 -8.76 6.09 -6.13
CA ARG A 33 -8.34 6.70 -4.87
C ARG A 33 -8.48 5.74 -3.69
N ASN A 34 -9.62 5.04 -3.60
CA ASN A 34 -9.86 4.05 -2.56
C ASN A 34 -8.90 2.86 -2.69
N LEU A 35 -8.62 2.40 -3.90
CA LEU A 35 -7.64 1.33 -4.15
C LEU A 35 -6.24 1.70 -3.63
N PHE A 36 -5.75 2.90 -3.96
CA PHE A 36 -4.47 3.38 -3.44
C PHE A 36 -4.48 3.54 -1.92
N ARG A 37 -5.60 4.00 -1.34
CA ARG A 37 -5.76 4.11 0.11
C ARG A 37 -5.63 2.76 0.79
N ASP A 38 -6.32 1.74 0.28
CA ASP A 38 -6.25 0.37 0.82
C ASP A 38 -4.83 -0.20 0.69
N PHE A 39 -4.19 0.02 -0.47
CA PHE A 39 -2.81 -0.38 -0.70
C PHE A 39 -1.84 0.23 0.33
N TRP A 40 -1.92 1.55 0.55
CA TRP A 40 -1.02 2.24 1.47
C TRP A 40 -1.27 1.89 2.93
N PHE A 41 -2.53 1.62 3.30
CA PHE A 41 -2.84 1.07 4.61
C PHE A 41 -2.23 -0.32 4.81
N CYS A 42 -2.35 -1.20 3.81
CA CYS A 42 -1.71 -2.52 3.89
C CYS A 42 -0.18 -2.39 4.00
N CYS A 43 0.45 -1.52 3.20
CA CYS A 43 1.89 -1.28 3.28
C CYS A 43 2.32 -0.78 4.65
N THR A 44 1.55 0.13 5.25
CA THR A 44 1.85 0.69 6.58
C THR A 44 1.68 -0.36 7.68
N VAL A 45 0.61 -1.15 7.64
CA VAL A 45 0.34 -2.20 8.63
C VAL A 45 1.35 -3.33 8.56
N LEU A 46 1.76 -3.73 7.34
CA LEU A 46 2.71 -4.81 7.12
C LEU A 46 4.18 -4.35 7.15
N GLY A 47 4.44 -3.04 7.15
CA GLY A 47 5.79 -2.47 7.21
C GLY A 47 6.56 -2.47 5.89
N PHE A 48 5.88 -2.55 4.74
CA PHE A 48 6.54 -2.51 3.42
C PHE A 48 7.16 -1.14 3.09
N ASN A 49 6.67 -0.07 3.73
CA ASN A 49 7.15 1.30 3.55
C ASN A 49 8.17 1.74 4.61
N VAL A 50 8.75 0.79 5.36
CA VAL A 50 9.76 1.08 6.39
C VAL A 50 11.11 0.57 5.91
N ALA A 51 12.03 1.51 5.67
CA ALA A 51 13.40 1.18 5.29
C ALA A 51 14.09 0.36 6.39
N GLN A 52 14.93 -0.60 5.99
CA GLN A 52 15.84 -1.32 6.91
C GLN A 52 15.14 -2.04 8.08
N ILE A 53 13.86 -2.39 7.93
CA ILE A 53 13.11 -3.16 8.94
C ILE A 53 13.63 -4.61 9.08
N GLY A 54 14.43 -5.10 8.10
CA GLY A 54 15.04 -6.43 8.11
C GLY A 54 14.05 -7.60 7.91
N LEU A 55 12.75 -7.31 7.76
CA LEU A 55 11.69 -8.30 7.63
C LEU A 55 11.38 -8.68 6.17
N TRP A 56 11.56 -7.74 5.24
CA TRP A 56 11.14 -7.87 3.85
C TRP A 56 12.31 -7.67 2.88
N PRO A 57 12.25 -8.23 1.66
CA PRO A 57 13.21 -7.92 0.60
C PRO A 57 13.32 -6.40 0.37
N GLU A 58 14.54 -5.89 0.25
CA GLU A 58 14.81 -4.46 0.06
C GLU A 58 14.13 -3.90 -1.20
N GLU A 59 14.07 -4.72 -2.26
CA GLU A 59 13.37 -4.39 -3.51
C GLU A 59 11.88 -4.05 -3.32
N TRP A 60 11.22 -4.56 -2.27
CA TRP A 60 9.81 -4.23 -1.99
C TRP A 60 9.69 -2.81 -1.44
N PHE A 61 10.63 -2.38 -0.61
CA PHE A 61 10.70 -1.01 -0.12
C PHE A 61 11.00 -0.04 -1.27
N ASP A 62 12.00 -0.36 -2.10
CA ASP A 62 12.35 0.47 -3.26
C ASP A 62 11.18 0.62 -4.24
N ALA A 63 10.48 -0.49 -4.52
CA ALA A 63 9.29 -0.49 -5.35
C ALA A 63 8.14 0.31 -4.70
N ALA A 64 7.97 0.24 -3.37
CA ALA A 64 7.02 1.10 -2.67
C ALA A 64 7.38 2.59 -2.83
N CYS A 65 8.65 2.97 -2.76
CA CYS A 65 9.10 4.34 -3.04
C CYS A 65 8.75 4.77 -4.47
N GLU A 66 8.94 3.91 -5.47
CA GLU A 66 8.56 4.19 -6.86
C GLU A 66 7.03 4.42 -7.00
N ILE A 67 6.22 3.59 -6.35
CA ILE A 67 4.75 3.73 -6.34
C ILE A 67 4.33 5.03 -5.63
N ALA A 68 5.02 5.42 -4.55
CA ALA A 68 4.72 6.65 -3.81
C ALA A 68 4.84 7.89 -4.69
N CYS A 69 5.88 7.98 -5.52
CA CYS A 69 6.10 9.09 -6.46
C CYS A 69 5.01 9.22 -7.54
N LYS A 70 4.23 8.16 -7.77
CA LYS A 70 3.19 8.10 -8.81
C LYS A 70 1.78 8.14 -8.23
N SER A 71 1.64 7.80 -6.96
CA SER A 71 0.37 7.73 -6.25
C SER A 71 -0.34 9.09 -6.20
N PRO A 72 -1.68 9.10 -6.19
CA PRO A 72 -2.42 10.33 -5.94
C PRO A 72 -2.22 10.80 -4.50
N ILE A 73 -2.35 12.11 -4.27
CA ILE A 73 -2.40 12.66 -2.91
C ILE A 73 -3.66 12.11 -2.21
N LEU A 74 -3.45 11.45 -1.07
CA LEU A 74 -4.52 10.92 -0.24
C LEU A 74 -4.74 11.85 0.95
N ILE A 75 -5.85 12.57 0.96
CA ILE A 75 -6.22 13.47 2.05
C ILE A 75 -7.14 12.71 3.02
N PRO A 76 -6.77 12.51 4.29
CA PRO A 76 -7.64 11.91 5.28
C PRO A 76 -8.86 12.82 5.52
N GLN A 77 -10.04 12.23 5.65
CA GLN A 77 -11.29 12.92 5.98
C GLN A 77 -11.57 12.86 7.49
N GLU A 78 -11.03 11.84 8.17
CA GLU A 78 -11.09 11.66 9.61
C GLU A 78 -9.70 11.39 10.19
N SER A 79 -9.61 11.13 11.49
CA SER A 79 -8.36 10.65 12.08
C SER A 79 -7.88 9.37 11.40
N LEU A 80 -6.57 9.22 11.24
CA LEU A 80 -5.95 8.04 10.65
C LEU A 80 -6.43 6.75 11.34
N ARG A 81 -6.59 6.78 12.67
CA ARG A 81 -7.08 5.66 13.47
C ARG A 81 -8.51 5.27 13.08
N ALA A 82 -9.41 6.25 12.90
CA ALA A 82 -10.79 6.00 12.49
C ALA A 82 -10.85 5.41 11.08
N GLU A 83 -10.09 5.95 10.14
CA GLU A 83 -10.04 5.42 8.76
C GLU A 83 -9.46 4.01 8.70
N LEU A 84 -8.45 3.70 9.52
CA LEU A 84 -7.83 2.38 9.61
C LEU A 84 -8.80 1.34 10.17
N VAL A 85 -9.55 1.69 11.22
CA VAL A 85 -10.58 0.83 11.83
C VAL A 85 -11.76 0.60 10.86
N ALA A 86 -12.12 1.60 10.07
CA ALA A 86 -13.18 1.51 9.07
C ALA A 86 -12.76 0.73 7.81
N ASN A 87 -11.46 0.48 7.61
CA ASN A 87 -10.96 -0.15 6.40
C ASN A 87 -11.35 -1.63 6.30
N ALA A 88 -12.11 -1.98 5.26
CA ALA A 88 -12.62 -3.34 5.06
C ALA A 88 -11.51 -4.39 4.86
N THR A 89 -10.42 -4.02 4.18
CA THR A 89 -9.27 -4.93 3.94
C THR A 89 -8.61 -5.32 5.26
N ILE A 90 -8.40 -4.35 6.15
CA ILE A 90 -7.85 -4.59 7.50
C ILE A 90 -8.86 -5.36 8.36
N LYS A 91 -10.14 -4.95 8.34
CA LYS A 91 -11.21 -5.57 9.12
C LYS A 91 -11.46 -7.04 8.74
N SER A 92 -11.20 -7.43 7.49
CA SER A 92 -11.39 -8.79 6.99
C SER A 92 -10.39 -9.82 7.55
N GLY A 93 -9.42 -9.41 8.38
CA GLY A 93 -8.48 -10.33 9.03
C GLY A 93 -7.40 -10.92 8.11
N ASN A 94 -7.51 -10.75 6.80
CA ASN A 94 -6.54 -11.27 5.81
C ASN A 94 -5.14 -10.64 5.93
N VAL A 95 -5.02 -9.47 6.55
CA VAL A 95 -3.76 -8.74 6.75
C VAL A 95 -3.18 -8.97 8.14
N LEU A 96 -4.02 -9.34 9.13
CA LEU A 96 -3.67 -9.40 10.55
C LEU A 96 -3.72 -10.82 11.13
N SER A 97 -3.92 -11.87 10.33
CA SER A 97 -3.80 -13.26 10.82
C SER A 97 -2.32 -13.58 11.11
N VAL A 98 -1.89 -13.21 12.32
CA VAL A 98 -0.67 -13.69 12.98
C VAL A 98 -0.89 -15.13 13.41
#